data_AF-A0A7K1VS79-F1
#
_entry.id   AF-A0A7K1VS79-F1
#
_cell.length_a   1.000
_cell.length_b   1.000
_cell.length_c   1.000
_cell.angle_alpha   90.00
_cell.angle_beta   90.00
_cell.angle_gamma   90.00
#
_symmetry.space_group_name_H-M   'P 1'
#
loop_
_entity.id
_entity.type
_entity.pdbx_description
1 polymer ?
#
loop_
_entity_poly.entity_id
_entity_poly.type
_entity_poly.pdbx_seq_one_letter_code
_entity_poly.pdbx_strand_id
1 'polypeptide(L)' 'NENTNGLIRDFYPKGFNFNTITDDDLAETQRLLNIRPRQTLEFRSPTAKMRELIAVALAA' A
#
# COMPACT_ATOMS: atom_id res chain seq x y z
N ASN A 1 12.54 9.50 -0.03
CA ASN A 1 11.74 9.14 -1.22
C ASN A 1 11.37 7.67 -1.09
N GLU A 2 10.09 7.34 -0.90
CA GLU A 2 9.61 5.95 -0.77
C GLU A 2 8.99 5.51 -2.09
N ASN A 3 9.68 4.63 -2.83
CA ASN A 3 9.24 4.18 -4.14
C ASN A 3 8.27 2.98 -4.02
N THR A 4 7.01 3.16 -4.42
CA THR A 4 5.98 2.11 -4.42
C THR A 4 6.40 0.86 -5.17
N ASN A 5 7.09 1.00 -6.31
CA ASN A 5 7.56 -0.16 -7.08
C ASN A 5 8.70 -0.91 -6.38
N GLY A 6 9.46 -0.25 -5.50
CA GLY A 6 10.43 -0.94 -4.64
C GLY A 6 9.71 -1.84 -3.63
N LEU A 7 8.67 -1.29 -3.01
CA LEU A 7 7.89 -1.98 -1.98
C LEU A 7 7.09 -3.16 -2.53
N ILE A 8 6.55 -3.04 -3.75
CA ILE A 8 5.91 -4.17 -4.44
C ILE A 8 6.93 -5.28 -4.73
N ARG A 9 8.19 -4.92 -5.02
CA ARG A 9 9.24 -5.91 -5.29
C ARG A 9 9.72 -6.67 -4.06
N ASP A 10 9.46 -6.17 -2.85
CA ASP A 10 9.67 -6.93 -1.61
C ASP A 10 8.76 -8.18 -1.57
N PHE A 11 7.59 -8.12 -2.21
CA PHE A 11 6.64 -9.24 -2.34
C PHE A 11 6.83 -10.02 -3.65
N TYR A 12 6.98 -9.30 -4.76
CA TYR A 12 7.06 -9.86 -6.10
C TYR A 12 8.34 -9.40 -6.80
N PRO A 13 9.46 -10.13 -6.62
CA PRO A 13 10.73 -9.79 -7.24
C PRO A 13 10.64 -9.69 -8.77
N LYS A 14 11.65 -9.10 -9.41
CA LYS A 14 11.70 -9.06 -10.88
C LYS A 14 11.66 -10.49 -11.45
N GLY A 15 10.81 -10.71 -12.44
CA GLY A 15 10.61 -12.02 -13.07
C GLY A 15 9.63 -12.93 -12.32
N PHE A 16 9.01 -12.46 -11.23
CA PHE A 16 7.94 -13.18 -10.55
C PHE A 16 6.76 -13.42 -11.51
N ASN A 17 6.26 -14.66 -11.56
CA ASN A 17 5.13 -15.03 -12.40
C ASN A 17 3.82 -14.62 -11.73
N PHE A 18 3.23 -13.48 -12.12
CA PHE A 18 1.99 -12.99 -11.53
C PHE A 18 0.78 -13.92 -11.73
N ASN A 19 0.82 -14.86 -12.68
CA ASN A 19 -0.27 -15.82 -12.88
C ASN A 19 -0.41 -16.83 -11.72
N THR A 20 0.56 -16.89 -10.81
CA THR A 20 0.49 -17.79 -9.64
C THR A 20 -0.11 -17.11 -8.41
N ILE A 21 -0.51 -15.84 -8.51
CA ILE A 21 -1.06 -15.07 -7.38
C ILE A 21 -2.57 -15.29 -7.33
N THR A 22 -3.08 -15.69 -6.17
CA THR A 22 -4.52 -15.74 -5.93
C THR A 22 -5.05 -14.36 -5.55
N ASP A 23 -6.37 -14.16 -5.68
CA ASP A 23 -7.00 -12.91 -5.23
C ASP A 23 -6.76 -12.66 -3.73
N ASP A 24 -6.67 -13.72 -2.91
CA ASP A 24 -6.38 -13.63 -1.49
C ASP A 24 -4.93 -13.16 -1.22
N ASP A 25 -3.96 -13.69 -1.98
CA ASP A 25 -2.55 -13.25 -1.89
C ASP A 25 -2.41 -11.77 -2.28
N LEU A 26 -3.15 -11.35 -3.31
CA LEU A 26 -3.17 -9.98 -3.77
C LEU A 26 -3.81 -9.05 -2.71
N ALA A 27 -4.94 -9.46 -2.14
CA ALA A 27 -5.63 -8.73 -1.09
C ALA A 27 -4.76 -8.56 0.15
N GLU A 28 -4.01 -9.60 0.55
CA GLU A 28 -3.10 -9.52 1.69
C GLU A 28 -1.93 -8.57 1.38
N THR A 29 -1.34 -8.65 0.19
CA THR A 29 -0.26 -7.73 -0.21
C THR A 29 -0.75 -6.28 -0.22
N GLN A 30 -1.95 -6.02 -0.76
CA GLN A 30 -2.57 -4.70 -0.71
C GLN A 30 -2.79 -4.23 0.73
N ARG A 31 -3.31 -5.10 1.60
CA ARG A 31 -3.53 -4.79 3.02
C ARG A 31 -2.22 -4.37 3.68
N LEU A 32 -1.17 -5.19 3.53
CA LEU A 32 0.16 -4.92 4.10
C LEU A 32 0.75 -3.60 3.61
N LEU A 33 0.67 -3.31 2.31
CA LEU A 33 1.13 -2.05 1.75
C LEU A 33 0.34 -0.84 2.28
N ASN A 34 -0.96 -1.01 2.49
CA ASN A 34 -1.89 0.04 2.96
C ASN A 34 -1.82 0.31 4.46
N ILE A 35 -1.41 -0.68 5.28
CA ILE A 35 -1.18 -0.49 6.72
C ILE A 35 0.25 -0.10 7.07
N ARG A 36 1.20 -0.26 6.15
CA ARG A 36 2.61 0.05 6.38
C ARG A 36 2.83 1.55 6.64
N PRO A 37 3.47 1.93 7.77
CA PRO A 37 3.94 3.30 8.02
C PRO A 37 4.85 3.82 6.90
N ARG A 38 4.64 5.06 6.47
CA ARG A 38 5.45 5.73 5.44
C ARG A 38 6.10 6.98 6.02
N GLN A 39 7.43 7.08 5.91
CA GLN A 39 8.17 8.29 6.26
C GLN A 39 7.66 9.52 5.49
N THR A 40 7.27 9.38 4.21
CA THR A 40 6.68 10.47 3.41
C THR A 40 5.31 10.92 3.91
N LEU A 41 4.66 10.13 4.77
CA LEU A 41 3.38 10.44 5.44
C LEU A 41 3.57 10.64 6.95
N GLU A 42 4.73 11.13 7.39
CA GLU A 42 5.03 11.34 8.82
C GLU A 42 4.86 10.06 9.65
N PHE A 43 5.26 8.93 9.08
CA PHE A 43 5.10 7.58 9.63
C PHE A 43 3.65 7.12 9.83
N ARG A 44 2.68 7.78 9.21
CA ARG A 44 1.30 7.28 9.11
C ARG A 44 1.18 6.28 7.98
N SER A 45 0.19 5.39 8.08
CA SER A 45 -0.12 4.46 7.01
C SER A 45 -0.93 5.15 5.90
N PRO A 46 -0.84 4.68 4.64
CA PRO A 46 -1.68 5.15 3.55
C PRO A 46 -3.17 5.11 3.91
N THR A 47 -3.63 4.04 4.56
CA THR A 47 -5.03 3.92 5.03
C THR A 47 -5.40 5.06 5.98
N ALA A 48 -4.54 5.37 6.95
CA ALA A 48 -4.82 6.41 7.93
C ALA A 48 -4.87 7.81 7.29
N LYS A 49 -3.96 8.08 6.33
CA LYS A 49 -3.96 9.37 5.63
C LYS A 49 -5.14 9.51 4.67
N MET A 50 -5.49 8.43 3.98
CA MET A 50 -6.66 8.39 3.08
C MET A 50 -7.95 8.69 3.84
N ARG A 51 -8.16 8.08 5.01
CA ARG A 51 -9.35 8.34 5.85
C ARG A 51 -9.45 9.79 6.28
N GLU A 52 -8.35 10.43 6.66
CA GLU A 52 -8.33 11.86 7.00
C GLU A 52 -8.73 12.73 5.81
N LEU A 53 -8.15 12.49 4.63
CA LEU A 53 -8.44 13.27 3.44
C LEU A 53 -9.91 13.15 3.02
N ILE A 54 -10.47 11.94 3.09
CA ILE A 54 -11.89 11.70 2.83
C ILE A 54 -12.77 12.40 3.86
N ALA A 55 -12.43 12.32 5.15
CA ALA A 55 -13.19 12.97 6.21
C ALA A 55 -13.21 14.49 6.03
N VAL A 56 -12.08 15.10 5.65
CA VAL A 56 -12.02 16.53 5.32
C VAL A 56 -12.89 16.86 4.10
N ALA A 57 -12.83 16.06 3.04
CA ALA A 57 -13.62 16.28 1.82
C ALA A 57 -15.14 16.14 2.03
N LEU A 58 -15.57 15.28 2.97
CA LEU A 58 -16.98 15.11 3.32
C LEU A 58 -17.49 16.20 4.28
N ALA A 59 -16.59 16.91 4.95
CA ALA A 59 -16.92 17.97 5.91
C ALA A 59 -16.86 19.39 5.31
N ALA A 60 -16.45 19.52 4.04
CA ALA A 60 -16.38 20.76 3.27
C ALA A 60 -17.54 20.85 2.28
#